data_AF-A0A7V6P0L8-F1
#
_entry.id   AF-A0A7V6P0L8-F1
#
_cell.length_a   1.000
_cell.length_b   1.000
_cell.length_c   1.000
_cell.angle_alpha   90.00
_cell.angle_beta   90.00
_cell.angle_gamma   90.00
#
_symmetry.space_group_name_H-M   'P 1'
#
loop_
_entity.id
_entity.type
_entity.pdbx_description
1 polymer ?
#
loop_
_entity_poly.entity_id
_entity_poly.type
_entity_poly.pdbx_seq_one_letter_code
_entity_poly.pdbx_strand_id
1 'polypeptide(L)'
;MNEKKISQQAAEKAIKAFLYSKGADFVWGHSVVESCVSAAEYDKNFVNLKSTAASLDKYYIPTRYPDGLPGGIPYEAYDRDDAKMALDKSKKIIEYVKSAI
;
A
#
# COMPACT_ATOMS: atom_id res chain seq x y z
N MET A 1 -10.01 12.90 1.23
CA MET A 1 -8.58 12.91 0.81
C MET A 1 -7.69 11.99 1.65
N ASN A 2 -7.69 12.10 2.98
CA ASN A 2 -6.79 11.32 3.87
C ASN A 2 -6.96 9.80 3.79
N GLU A 3 -8.16 9.29 3.52
CA GLU A 3 -8.47 7.86 3.50
C GLU A 3 -7.61 7.06 2.51
N LYS A 4 -7.26 7.65 1.36
CA LYS A 4 -6.42 7.00 0.33
C LYS A 4 -4.98 6.80 0.79
N LYS A 5 -4.39 7.86 1.35
CA LYS A 5 -3.06 7.82 1.97
C LYS A 5 -3.03 6.83 3.12
N ILE A 6 -4.03 6.88 4.00
CA ILE A 6 -4.16 5.96 5.13
C ILE A 6 -4.26 4.51 4.63
N SER A 7 -4.99 4.26 3.54
CA SER A 7 -5.10 2.93 2.93
C SER A 7 -3.76 2.40 2.41
N GLN A 8 -2.97 3.25 1.74
CA GLN A 8 -1.61 2.89 1.31
C GLN A 8 -0.69 2.59 2.50
N GLN A 9 -0.69 3.47 3.51
CA GLN A 9 0.12 3.30 4.71
C GLN A 9 -0.27 2.07 5.53
N ALA A 10 -1.57 1.77 5.65
CA ALA A 10 -2.06 0.59 6.35
C ALA A 10 -1.58 -0.70 5.67
N ALA A 11 -1.60 -0.74 4.33
CA ALA A 11 -1.04 -1.86 3.58
C ALA A 11 0.49 -1.98 3.75
N GLU A 12 1.22 -0.85 3.69
CA GLU A 12 2.67 -0.81 3.95
C GLU A 12 2.99 -1.43 5.32
N LYS A 13 2.31 -0.99 6.37
CA LYS A 13 2.57 -1.47 7.73
C LYS A 13 2.18 -2.94 7.93
N ALA A 14 1.10 -3.41 7.30
CA ALA A 14 0.72 -4.81 7.38
C ALA A 14 1.80 -5.73 6.79
N ILE A 15 2.29 -5.44 5.59
CA ILE A 15 3.33 -6.27 4.96
C ILE A 15 4.65 -6.20 5.75
N LYS A 16 5.00 -5.02 6.28
CA LYS A 16 6.16 -4.90 7.17
C LYS A 16 6.00 -5.74 8.43
N ALA A 17 4.81 -5.79 9.03
CA ALA A 17 4.55 -6.65 10.18
C ALA A 17 4.78 -8.15 9.85
N PHE A 18 4.35 -8.60 8.67
CA PHE A 18 4.67 -9.94 8.19
C PHE A 18 6.18 -10.16 8.07
N LEU A 19 6.93 -9.24 7.45
CA LEU A 19 8.38 -9.35 7.32
C LEU A 19 9.09 -9.39 8.69
N TYR A 20 8.68 -8.55 9.63
CA TYR A 20 9.16 -8.59 11.01
C TYR A 20 8.87 -9.93 11.70
N SER A 21 7.68 -10.52 11.47
CA SER A 21 7.35 -11.85 12.00
C SER A 21 8.21 -12.97 11.42
N LYS A 22 8.83 -12.77 10.25
CA LYS A 22 9.79 -13.70 9.63
C LYS A 22 11.25 -13.40 10.02
N GLY A 23 11.48 -12.44 10.92
CA GLY A 23 12.80 -12.14 11.48
C GLY A 23 13.60 -11.07 10.73
N ALA A 24 12.95 -10.24 9.89
CA ALA A 24 13.64 -9.10 9.27
C ALA A 24 14.03 -8.06 10.34
N ASP A 25 15.30 -7.65 10.39
CA ASP A 25 15.77 -6.63 11.36
C ASP A 25 15.25 -5.22 11.02
N PHE A 26 15.21 -4.89 9.73
CA PHE A 26 14.73 -3.59 9.27
C PHE A 26 14.11 -3.66 7.87
N VAL A 27 12.92 -3.09 7.70
CA VAL A 27 12.26 -3.00 6.38
C VAL A 27 12.17 -1.55 5.93
N TRP A 28 13.00 -1.18 4.95
CA TRP A 28 13.11 0.18 4.42
C TRP A 28 12.05 0.51 3.37
N GLY A 29 11.81 1.81 3.15
CA GLY A 29 11.02 2.32 2.02
C GLY A 29 9.52 2.43 2.29
N HIS A 30 8.81 2.99 1.31
CA HIS A 30 7.35 3.23 1.37
C HIS A 30 6.58 2.53 0.26
N SER A 31 7.26 1.84 -0.65
CA SER A 31 6.59 1.08 -1.69
C SER A 31 6.00 -0.20 -1.11
N VAL A 32 4.68 -0.34 -1.26
CA VAL A 32 3.97 -1.57 -0.95
C VAL A 32 4.40 -2.67 -1.92
N VAL A 33 4.72 -2.32 -3.18
CA VAL A 33 5.21 -3.27 -4.18
C VAL A 33 6.54 -3.89 -3.77
N GLU A 34 7.53 -3.06 -3.41
CA GLU A 34 8.83 -3.56 -2.96
C GLU A 34 8.68 -4.41 -1.70
N SER A 35 7.81 -4.00 -0.77
CA SER A 35 7.50 -4.79 0.42
C SER A 35 6.90 -6.16 0.07
N CYS A 36 5.99 -6.24 -0.94
CA CYS A 36 5.47 -7.52 -1.43
C CYS A 36 6.56 -8.39 -2.05
N VAL A 37 7.52 -7.81 -2.77
CA VAL A 37 8.64 -8.55 -3.38
C VAL A 37 9.51 -9.20 -2.31
N SER A 38 9.88 -8.45 -1.27
CA SER A 38 10.60 -9.00 -0.12
C SER A 38 9.78 -10.07 0.61
N ALA A 39 8.47 -9.84 0.82
CA ALA A 39 7.61 -10.82 1.48
C ALA A 39 7.48 -12.12 0.66
N ALA A 40 7.58 -12.04 -0.66
CA ALA A 40 7.57 -13.19 -1.55
C ALA A 40 8.82 -14.09 -1.45
N GLU A 41 9.86 -13.67 -0.73
CA GLU A 41 10.97 -14.55 -0.36
C GLU A 41 10.54 -15.61 0.66
N TYR A 42 9.57 -15.27 1.52
CA TYR A 42 9.04 -16.15 2.58
C TYR A 42 7.71 -16.83 2.20
N ASP A 43 6.84 -16.12 1.46
CA ASP A 43 5.58 -16.68 0.95
C ASP A 43 5.32 -16.20 -0.49
N LYS A 44 5.48 -17.09 -1.46
CA LYS A 44 5.35 -16.78 -2.90
C LYS A 44 3.99 -16.21 -3.27
N ASN A 45 2.94 -16.41 -2.48
CA ASN A 45 1.61 -15.88 -2.75
C ASN A 45 1.54 -14.35 -2.64
N PHE A 46 2.51 -13.67 -2.02
CA PHE A 46 2.62 -12.21 -2.03
C PHE A 46 2.77 -11.62 -3.45
N VAL A 47 3.27 -12.41 -4.42
CA VAL A 47 3.35 -11.99 -5.84
C VAL A 47 1.96 -11.65 -6.39
N ASN A 48 0.91 -12.34 -5.93
CA ASN A 48 -0.48 -12.12 -6.36
C ASN A 48 -1.03 -10.77 -5.88
N LEU A 49 -0.39 -10.12 -4.91
CA LEU A 49 -0.77 -8.80 -4.40
C LEU A 49 -0.10 -7.65 -5.16
N LYS A 50 0.86 -7.91 -6.04
CA LYS A 50 1.67 -6.87 -6.71
C LYS A 50 0.85 -5.79 -7.42
N SER A 51 -0.19 -6.18 -8.17
CA SER A 51 -1.08 -5.22 -8.85
C SER A 51 -1.90 -4.36 -7.86
N THR A 52 -2.32 -4.98 -6.75
CA THR A 52 -3.04 -4.31 -5.66
C THR A 52 -2.13 -3.28 -4.99
N ALA A 53 -0.90 -3.68 -4.67
CA ALA A 53 0.14 -2.83 -4.09
C ALA A 53 0.52 -1.65 -5.02
N ALA A 54 0.74 -1.92 -6.30
CA ALA A 54 1.10 -0.90 -7.29
C ALA A 54 0.01 0.18 -7.44
N SER A 55 -1.25 -0.22 -7.31
CA SER A 55 -2.36 0.74 -7.29
C SER A 55 -2.33 1.64 -6.06
N LEU A 56 -1.96 1.12 -4.90
CA LEU A 56 -1.88 1.88 -3.66
C LEU A 56 -0.69 2.85 -3.64
N ASP A 57 0.45 2.45 -4.20
CA ASP A 57 1.65 3.29 -4.27
C ASP A 57 1.41 4.60 -5.04
N LYS A 58 0.45 4.62 -5.97
CA LYS A 58 0.01 5.85 -6.66
C LYS A 58 -0.55 6.91 -5.71
N TYR A 59 -1.03 6.52 -4.52
CA TYR A 59 -1.57 7.44 -3.53
C TYR A 59 -0.53 7.95 -2.53
N TYR A 60 0.74 7.52 -2.61
CA TYR A 60 1.76 7.86 -1.61
C TYR A 60 2.21 9.33 -1.65
N ILE A 61 2.53 9.86 -2.84
CA ILE A 61 3.02 11.25 -3.03
C ILE A 61 1.89 12.20 -3.49
N PRO A 62 1.13 11.89 -4.56
CA PRO A 62 0.19 12.85 -5.16
C PRO A 62 -1.00 13.24 -4.29
N THR A 63 -1.30 12.49 -3.22
CA THR A 63 -2.36 12.85 -2.27
C THR A 63 -1.95 13.93 -1.28
N ARG A 64 -0.67 14.35 -1.29
CA ARG A 64 -0.09 15.28 -0.31
C ARG A 64 0.53 16.51 -0.94
N TYR A 65 1.07 16.40 -2.15
CA TYR A 65 1.82 17.46 -2.78
C TYR A 65 1.20 17.82 -4.14
N PRO A 66 0.81 19.10 -4.35
CA PRO A 66 0.21 19.54 -5.61
C PRO A 66 1.11 19.35 -6.84
N ASP A 67 2.44 19.38 -6.67
CA ASP A 67 3.43 19.11 -7.71
C ASP A 67 3.39 17.66 -8.24
N GLY A 68 2.75 16.74 -7.51
CA GLY A 68 2.48 15.37 -7.94
C GLY A 68 1.30 15.25 -8.92
N LEU A 69 0.69 16.37 -9.32
CA LEU A 69 -0.46 16.42 -10.24
C LEU A 69 -0.17 17.36 -11.42
N PRO A 70 -0.76 17.12 -12.60
CA PRO A 70 -0.63 18.01 -13.75
C PRO A 70 -1.29 19.38 -13.54
N GLY A 71 -2.13 19.54 -12.52
CA GLY A 71 -2.77 20.78 -12.12
C GLY A 71 -3.77 20.60 -10.97
N GLY A 72 -4.19 21.70 -10.35
CA GLY A 72 -5.13 21.71 -9.23
C GLY A 72 -4.50 21.30 -7.89
N ILE A 73 -5.35 21.09 -6.87
CA ILE A 73 -4.91 20.62 -5.55
C ILE A 73 -5.35 19.16 -5.31
N PRO A 74 -4.61 18.38 -4.50
CA PRO A 74 -4.94 16.97 -4.25
C PRO A 74 -6.36 16.70 -3.76
N TYR A 75 -7.05 17.66 -3.14
CA TYR A 75 -8.42 17.46 -2.68
C TYR A 75 -9.43 17.38 -3.83
N GLU A 76 -9.14 18.03 -4.95
CA GLU A 76 -10.01 18.11 -6.13
C GLU A 76 -9.74 16.99 -7.13
N ALA A 77 -8.53 16.44 -7.15
CA ALA A 77 -8.11 15.43 -8.11
C ALA A 77 -8.65 14.02 -7.84
N TYR A 78 -9.38 13.83 -6.75
CA TYR A 78 -9.56 12.52 -6.13
C TYR A 78 -10.93 12.38 -5.47
N ASP A 79 -11.77 11.47 -5.98
CA ASP A 79 -13.18 11.38 -5.58
C ASP A 79 -13.47 10.29 -4.52
N ARG A 80 -14.75 10.00 -4.26
CA ARG A 80 -15.13 8.95 -3.30
C ARG A 80 -14.85 7.54 -3.80
N ASP A 81 -14.96 7.30 -5.10
CA ASP A 81 -14.74 5.98 -5.69
C ASP A 81 -13.27 5.60 -5.62
N ASP A 82 -12.36 6.56 -5.83
CA ASP A 82 -10.94 6.37 -5.56
C ASP A 82 -10.65 5.98 -4.10
N ALA A 83 -11.34 6.62 -3.15
CA ALA A 83 -11.16 6.32 -1.73
C ALA A 83 -11.65 4.92 -1.39
N LYS A 84 -12.81 4.53 -1.93
CA LYS A 84 -13.37 3.19 -1.77
C LYS A 84 -12.46 2.12 -2.37
N MET A 85 -11.96 2.34 -3.59
CA MET A 85 -11.01 1.43 -4.23
C MET A 85 -9.72 1.28 -3.44
N ALA A 86 -9.17 2.39 -2.91
CA ALA A 86 -7.98 2.32 -2.06
C ALA A 86 -8.24 1.51 -0.78
N LEU A 87 -9.38 1.73 -0.13
CA LEU A 87 -9.77 1.00 1.07
C LEU A 87 -9.91 -0.51 0.82
N ASP A 88 -10.62 -0.89 -0.24
CA ASP A 88 -10.84 -2.31 -0.57
C ASP A 88 -9.54 -3.02 -0.92
N LYS A 89 -8.63 -2.35 -1.65
CA LYS A 89 -7.29 -2.87 -1.95
C LYS A 89 -6.43 -3.02 -0.70
N SER A 90 -6.49 -2.05 0.22
CA SER A 90 -5.77 -2.12 1.49
C SER A 90 -6.28 -3.26 2.37
N LYS A 91 -7.61 -3.41 2.49
CA LYS A 91 -8.23 -4.53 3.20
C LYS A 91 -7.79 -5.87 2.64
N LYS A 92 -7.77 -6.04 1.32
CA LYS A 92 -7.31 -7.28 0.68
C LYS A 92 -5.89 -7.68 1.12
N ILE A 93 -4.97 -6.71 1.19
CA ILE A 93 -3.60 -6.95 1.64
C ILE A 93 -3.57 -7.30 3.13
N ILE A 94 -4.30 -6.56 3.97
CA ILE A 94 -4.35 -6.78 5.41
C ILE A 94 -4.91 -8.16 5.75
N GLU A 95 -6.02 -8.56 5.12
CA GLU A 95 -6.63 -9.88 5.35
C GLU A 95 -5.71 -11.02 4.92
N TYR A 96 -5.01 -10.85 3.80
CA TYR A 96 -4.01 -11.83 3.40
C TYR A 96 -2.85 -11.92 4.41
N VAL A 97 -2.29 -10.80 4.85
CA VAL A 97 -1.23 -10.77 5.88
C VAL A 97 -1.68 -11.48 7.16
N LYS A 98 -2.89 -11.23 7.64
CA LYS A 98 -3.44 -11.90 8.83
C LYS A 98 -3.49 -13.42 8.69
N SER A 99 -3.72 -13.93 7.48
CA SER A 99 -3.73 -15.37 7.20
C SER A 99 -2.35 -16.00 7.06
N ALA A 100 -1.29 -15.19 6.89
CA ALA A 100 0.07 -15.63 6.61
C ALA A 100 1.04 -15.50 7.82
N ILE A 101 0.59 -14.87 8.90
CA ILE A 101 1.32 -14.74 10.17
C ILE A 101 0.97 -15.90 11.10
#